data_AF-A0A4Q6C252-F1
#
_entry.id   AF-A0A4Q6C252-F1
#
_cell.length_a   1.000
_cell.length_b   1.000
_cell.length_c   1.000
_cell.angle_alpha   90.00
_cell.angle_beta   90.00
_cell.angle_gamma   90.00
#
_symmetry.space_group_name_H-M   'P 1'
#
loop_
_entity.id
_entity.type
_entity.pdbx_description
1 polymer ?
#
loop_
_entity_poly.entity_id
_entity_poly.type
_entity_poly.pdbx_seq_one_letter_code
_entity_poly.pdbx_strand_id
1 'polypeptide(L)'
;MNDENQSPLSPNSPNIEPSKDFKKAMDNGPVNPSEYQMPAWMKIAILVGVVLLASVGYFTSMRNQPPPLRPLNAEQGDAEELASRQPVPDFILTEENGTQKKLSDFRGNVVILSFWASWCGPCLTELPTFAEMEKKFREKGLKV
;
A
#
# COMPACT_ATOMS: atom_id res chain seq x y z
N MET A 1 -44.78 61.48 -14.55
CA MET A 1 -44.96 60.10 -15.03
C MET A 1 -45.14 59.22 -13.82
N ASN A 2 -46.36 58.74 -13.67
CA ASN A 2 -46.80 57.81 -12.64
C ASN A 2 -46.14 56.46 -12.87
N ASP A 3 -45.88 55.72 -11.79
CA ASP A 3 -46.55 54.44 -11.58
C ASP A 3 -46.38 54.02 -10.11
N GLU A 4 -47.50 54.12 -9.40
CA GLU A 4 -47.75 53.54 -8.09
C GLU A 4 -47.70 52.01 -8.20
N ASN A 5 -46.87 51.35 -7.39
CA ASN A 5 -47.09 49.95 -7.06
C ASN A 5 -47.05 49.77 -5.54
N GLN A 6 -48.13 50.23 -4.93
CA GLN A 6 -48.44 50.01 -3.53
C GLN A 6 -49.39 48.81 -3.45
N SER A 7 -48.84 47.62 -3.21
CA SER A 7 -49.65 46.45 -2.91
C SER A 7 -50.28 46.60 -1.52
N PRO A 8 -51.60 46.42 -1.36
CA PRO A 8 -52.28 46.61 -0.09
C PRO A 8 -51.94 45.46 0.87
N LEU A 9 -51.55 45.82 2.10
CA LEU A 9 -51.48 44.88 3.21
C LEU A 9 -52.89 44.33 3.48
N SER A 10 -53.07 43.03 3.24
CA SER A 10 -54.30 42.31 3.58
C SER A 10 -54.47 42.24 5.11
N PRO A 11 -55.58 42.72 5.68
CA PRO A 11 -55.74 42.85 7.14
C PRO A 11 -56.25 41.57 7.84
N ASN A 12 -56.26 40.41 7.17
CA ASN A 12 -56.83 39.19 7.73
C ASN A 12 -55.87 38.00 7.62
N SER A 13 -54.86 37.96 8.49
CA SER A 13 -54.13 36.72 8.77
C SER A 13 -54.78 36.04 9.98
N PRO A 14 -55.43 34.86 9.81
CA PRO A 14 -55.97 34.12 10.94
C PRO A 14 -54.81 33.60 11.79
N ASN A 15 -54.93 33.71 13.12
CA ASN A 15 -54.01 33.09 14.08
C ASN A 15 -53.94 31.58 13.79
N ILE A 16 -52.86 31.14 13.14
CA ILE A 16 -52.57 29.72 12.95
C ILE A 16 -51.94 29.24 14.25
N GLU A 17 -52.75 28.68 15.15
CA GLU A 17 -52.21 27.95 16.29
C GLU A 17 -51.41 26.74 15.77
N PRO A 18 -50.18 26.53 16.26
CA PRO A 18 -49.40 25.37 15.86
C PRO A 18 -50.16 24.09 16.20
N SER A 19 -50.16 23.14 15.25
CA SER A 19 -50.81 21.85 15.46
C SER A 19 -50.26 21.17 16.72
N LYS A 20 -51.10 20.36 17.39
CA LYS A 20 -50.70 19.61 18.60
C LYS A 20 -49.44 18.78 18.37
N ASP A 21 -49.22 18.33 17.13
CA ASP A 21 -48.04 17.59 16.71
C ASP A 21 -46.77 18.45 16.73
N PHE A 22 -46.87 19.73 16.33
CA PHE A 22 -45.76 20.67 16.41
C PHE A 22 -45.40 20.99 17.86
N LYS A 23 -46.40 21.16 18.73
CA LYS A 23 -46.15 21.37 20.16
C LYS A 23 -45.50 20.16 20.82
N LYS A 24 -45.93 18.94 20.45
CA LYS A 24 -45.30 17.68 20.88
C LYS A 24 -43.84 17.56 20.42
N ALA A 25 -43.51 18.05 19.22
CA ALA A 25 -42.14 18.06 18.73
C ALA A 25 -41.26 19.09 19.46
N MET A 26 -41.84 20.18 19.98
CA MET A 26 -41.12 21.19 20.76
C MET A 26 -40.94 20.80 22.23
N ASP A 27 -41.89 20.07 22.83
CA ASP A 27 -41.76 19.56 24.21
C ASP A 27 -40.69 18.46 24.31
N ASN A 28 -40.46 17.71 23.23
CA ASN A 28 -39.32 16.80 23.12
C ASN A 28 -38.08 17.61 22.73
N GLY A 29 -37.46 18.26 23.72
CA GLY A 29 -36.30 19.14 23.56
C GLY A 29 -35.13 18.55 22.76
N PRO A 30 -34.13 19.37 22.40
CA PRO A 30 -33.01 18.96 21.56
C PRO A 30 -32.33 17.73 22.16
N VAL A 31 -32.26 16.66 21.38
CA VAL A 31 -31.58 15.42 21.75
C VAL A 31 -30.14 15.76 22.14
N ASN A 32 -29.79 15.50 23.39
CA ASN A 32 -28.47 15.73 23.93
C ASN A 32 -27.46 14.75 23.29
N PRO A 33 -26.32 15.23 22.78
CA PRO A 33 -25.32 14.36 22.14
C PRO A 33 -24.61 13.41 23.11
N SER A 34 -24.81 13.56 24.43
CA SER A 34 -24.24 12.68 25.47
C SER A 34 -25.11 11.47 25.83
N GLU A 35 -26.36 11.40 25.36
CA GLU A 35 -27.26 10.24 25.53
C GLU A 35 -27.36 9.43 24.23
N TYR A 36 -26.25 9.30 23.50
CA TYR A 36 -26.11 8.26 22.51
C TYR A 36 -26.01 6.91 23.23
N GLN A 37 -27.15 6.43 23.73
CA GLN A 37 -27.34 5.11 24.31
C GLN A 37 -27.31 4.10 23.16
N MET A 38 -26.10 3.87 22.64
CA MET A 38 -25.85 2.88 21.60
C MET A 38 -26.45 1.55 22.06
N PRO A 39 -27.42 0.99 21.31
CA PRO A 39 -27.93 -0.33 21.66
C PRO A 39 -26.76 -1.31 21.61
N ALA A 40 -26.75 -2.31 22.50
CA ALA A 40 -25.60 -3.18 22.69
C ALA A 40 -25.10 -3.82 21.38
N TRP A 41 -26.02 -4.12 20.46
CA TRP A 41 -25.71 -4.66 19.13
C TRP A 41 -24.85 -3.73 18.26
N MET A 42 -24.97 -2.41 18.41
CA MET A 42 -24.20 -1.44 17.64
C MET A 42 -22.77 -1.29 18.17
N LYS A 43 -22.58 -1.38 19.49
CA LYS A 43 -21.23 -1.48 20.09
C LYS A 43 -20.54 -2.77 19.67
N ILE A 44 -21.28 -3.89 19.67
CA ILE A 44 -20.77 -5.19 19.21
C ILE A 44 -20.39 -5.12 17.73
N ALA A 45 -21.23 -4.54 16.87
CA ALA A 45 -20.92 -4.38 15.45
C ALA A 45 -19.65 -3.53 15.22
N ILE A 46 -19.48 -2.44 15.97
CA ILE A 46 -18.28 -1.60 15.91
C ILE A 46 -17.04 -2.38 16.38
N LEU A 47 -17.13 -3.09 17.50
CA LEU A 47 -16.02 -3.91 18.00
C LEU A 47 -15.63 -5.01 17.03
N VAL A 48 -16.61 -5.71 16.44
CA VAL A 48 -16.37 -6.72 15.41
C VAL A 48 -15.72 -6.10 14.18
N GLY A 49 -16.20 -4.94 13.72
CA GLY A 49 -15.60 -4.22 12.59
C GLY A 49 -14.15 -3.81 12.86
N VAL A 50 -13.85 -3.28 14.03
CA VAL A 50 -12.48 -2.88 14.42
C VAL A 50 -11.57 -4.10 14.53
N VAL A 51 -12.04 -5.21 15.12
CA VAL A 51 -11.26 -6.46 15.22
C VAL A 51 -11.02 -7.07 13.84
N LEU A 52 -12.01 -7.04 12.95
CA LEU A 52 -11.85 -7.51 11.57
C LEU A 52 -10.83 -6.65 10.81
N LEU A 53 -10.92 -5.31 10.90
CA LEU A 53 -9.96 -4.42 10.27
C LEU A 53 -8.54 -4.60 10.82
N ALA A 54 -8.40 -4.76 12.14
CA ALA A 54 -7.12 -5.04 12.77
C ALA A 54 -6.55 -6.40 12.34
N SER A 55 -7.38 -7.44 12.29
CA SER A 55 -6.96 -8.78 11.86
C SER A 55 -6.56 -8.84 10.39
N VAL A 56 -7.29 -8.15 9.51
CA VAL A 56 -6.97 -8.05 8.08
C VAL A 56 -5.70 -7.23 7.89
N GLY A 57 -5.55 -6.09 8.57
CA GLY A 57 -4.33 -5.28 8.53
C GLY A 57 -3.11 -6.01 9.07
N TYR A 58 -3.30 -6.80 10.13
CA TYR A 58 -2.25 -7.66 10.69
C TYR A 58 -1.89 -8.80 9.73
N PHE A 59 -2.87 -9.41 9.07
CA PHE A 59 -2.66 -10.50 8.12
C PHE A 59 -1.99 -10.02 6.82
N THR A 60 -2.37 -8.85 6.30
CA THR A 60 -1.67 -8.23 5.17
C THR A 60 -0.25 -7.82 5.55
N SER A 61 -0.04 -7.32 6.78
CA SER A 61 1.30 -7.01 7.30
C SER A 61 2.17 -8.26 7.50
N MET A 62 1.59 -9.37 7.95
CA MET A 62 2.30 -10.65 8.10
C MET A 62 2.69 -11.29 6.77
N ARG A 63 1.88 -11.14 5.72
CA ARG A 63 2.24 -11.63 4.37
C ARG A 63 3.39 -10.86 3.73
N ASN A 64 3.73 -9.68 4.25
CA ASN A 64 4.81 -8.86 3.75
C ASN A 64 6.13 -9.05 4.53
N GLN A 65 6.20 -10.06 5.42
CA GLN A 65 7.48 -10.43 6.03
C GLN A 65 8.37 -11.08 4.96
N PRO A 66 9.57 -10.53 4.68
CA PRO A 66 10.53 -11.23 3.84
C PRO A 66 10.88 -12.56 4.52
N PRO A 67 11.15 -13.64 3.74
CA PRO A 67 11.58 -14.90 4.31
C PRO A 67 12.78 -14.66 5.24
N PRO A 68 12.86 -15.36 6.40
CA PRO A 68 13.96 -15.19 7.32
C PRO A 68 15.26 -15.43 6.55
N LEU A 69 16.12 -14.40 6.48
CA LEU A 69 17.44 -14.52 5.89
C LEU A 69 18.18 -15.57 6.71
N ARG A 70 18.59 -16.67 6.06
CA ARG A 70 19.50 -17.61 6.71
C ARG A 70 20.72 -16.81 7.16
N PRO A 71 21.12 -16.91 8.45
CA PRO A 71 22.29 -16.20 8.88
C PRO A 71 23.47 -16.72 8.06
N LEU A 72 24.03 -15.87 7.19
CA LEU A 72 25.32 -16.08 6.58
C LEU A 72 26.33 -15.93 7.71
N ASN A 73 26.49 -17.00 8.51
CA ASN A 73 27.57 -17.08 9.46
C ASN A 73 28.84 -17.03 8.63
N ALA A 74 29.51 -15.88 8.62
CA ALA A 74 30.75 -15.64 7.89
C ALA A 74 31.93 -16.50 8.38
N GLU A 75 31.69 -17.37 9.37
CA GLU A 75 32.61 -18.42 9.84
C GLU A 75 32.24 -19.84 9.36
N GLN A 76 31.11 -20.04 8.68
CA GLN A 76 30.63 -21.36 8.27
C GLN A 76 30.24 -21.34 6.78
N GLY A 77 31.20 -20.96 5.94
CA GLY A 77 31.31 -21.58 4.63
C GLY A 77 32.10 -22.87 4.83
N ASP A 78 31.43 -23.92 5.26
CA ASP A 78 31.99 -25.26 5.31
C ASP A 78 32.53 -25.61 3.92
N ALA A 79 33.81 -25.98 3.87
CA ALA A 79 34.47 -26.37 2.62
C ALA A 79 33.72 -27.50 1.88
N GLU A 80 32.85 -28.23 2.59
CA GLU A 80 31.94 -29.24 2.06
C GLU A 80 30.79 -28.64 1.24
N GLU A 81 30.15 -27.55 1.69
CA GLU A 81 29.18 -26.82 0.86
C GLU A 81 29.85 -26.25 -0.39
N LEU A 82 31.06 -25.68 -0.26
CA LEU A 82 31.78 -25.17 -1.43
C LEU A 82 32.18 -26.28 -2.41
N ALA A 83 32.58 -27.45 -1.91
CA ALA A 83 32.90 -28.62 -2.70
C ALA A 83 31.68 -29.28 -3.36
N SER A 84 30.48 -29.11 -2.79
CA SER A 84 29.22 -29.62 -3.33
C SER A 84 28.50 -28.66 -4.29
N ARG A 85 28.97 -27.41 -4.41
CA ARG A 85 28.44 -26.45 -5.39
C ARG A 85 28.65 -26.95 -6.81
N GLN A 86 27.55 -27.15 -7.50
CA GLN A 86 27.55 -27.42 -8.93
C GLN A 86 27.81 -26.11 -9.71
N PRO A 87 28.51 -26.16 -10.85
CA PRO A 87 28.61 -25.00 -11.72
C PRO A 87 27.21 -24.56 -12.16
N VAL A 88 26.98 -23.24 -12.21
CA VAL A 88 25.74 -22.69 -12.75
C VAL A 88 25.57 -23.19 -14.20
N PRO A 89 24.39 -23.74 -14.56
CA PRO A 89 24.11 -24.15 -15.93
C PRO A 89 24.29 -23.00 -16.90
N ASP A 90 24.81 -23.29 -18.09
CA ASP A 90 24.88 -22.27 -19.13
C ASP A 90 23.48 -22.00 -19.69
N PHE A 91 23.20 -20.75 -20.00
CA PHE A 91 21.95 -20.32 -20.61
C PHE A 91 22.20 -19.18 -21.59
N ILE A 92 21.25 -19.01 -22.51
CA ILE A 92 21.30 -17.99 -23.55
C ILE A 92 20.16 -17.01 -23.29
N LEU A 93 20.50 -15.73 -23.22
CA LEU A 93 19.54 -14.62 -23.19
C LEU A 93 19.53 -13.93 -24.54
N THR A 94 18.33 -13.65 -25.04
CA THR A 94 18.13 -12.85 -26.26
C THR A 94 17.78 -11.44 -25.84
N GLU A 95 18.62 -10.48 -26.24
CA GLU A 95 18.36 -9.05 -26.08
C GLU A 95 17.26 -8.59 -27.06
N GLU A 96 16.69 -7.40 -26.80
CA GLU A 96 15.65 -6.81 -27.66
C GLU A 96 16.08 -6.61 -29.12
N ASN A 97 17.39 -6.41 -29.33
CA ASN A 97 17.99 -6.24 -30.66
C ASN A 97 18.24 -7.59 -31.40
N GLY A 98 17.88 -8.74 -30.80
CA GLY A 98 18.12 -10.08 -31.34
C GLY A 98 19.51 -10.66 -31.05
N THR A 99 20.38 -9.92 -30.36
CA THR A 99 21.70 -10.40 -29.93
C THR A 99 21.53 -11.45 -28.85
N GLN A 100 22.28 -12.54 -28.98
CA GLN A 100 22.33 -13.60 -27.98
C GLN A 100 23.54 -13.39 -27.07
N LYS A 101 23.32 -13.52 -25.76
CA LYS A 101 24.35 -13.50 -24.72
C LYS A 101 24.35 -14.82 -23.98
N LYS A 102 25.51 -15.45 -23.81
CA LYS A 102 25.64 -16.66 -23.01
C LYS A 102 26.24 -16.34 -21.66
N LEU A 103 25.82 -17.04 -20.61
CA LEU A 103 26.46 -16.88 -19.29
C LEU A 103 27.94 -17.28 -19.36
N SER A 104 28.27 -18.28 -20.17
CA SER A 104 29.65 -18.72 -20.42
C SER A 104 30.56 -17.64 -21.00
N ASP A 105 30.02 -16.61 -21.68
CA ASP A 105 30.81 -15.49 -22.21
C ASP A 105 31.42 -14.62 -21.09
N PHE A 106 30.89 -14.71 -19.88
CA PHE A 106 31.33 -13.92 -18.73
C PHE A 106 32.31 -14.67 -17.81
N ARG A 107 32.74 -15.89 -18.17
CA ARG A 107 33.72 -16.66 -17.40
C ARG A 107 35.00 -15.85 -17.14
N GLY A 108 35.54 -15.95 -15.93
CA GLY A 108 36.70 -15.16 -15.48
C GLY A 108 36.36 -13.78 -14.92
N ASN A 109 35.10 -13.35 -15.03
CA ASN A 109 34.59 -12.15 -14.36
C ASN A 109 33.81 -12.54 -13.10
N VAL A 110 33.76 -11.62 -12.15
CA VAL A 110 32.76 -11.67 -11.08
C VAL A 110 31.47 -11.12 -11.69
N VAL A 111 30.39 -11.90 -11.65
CA VAL A 111 29.11 -11.55 -12.30
C VAL A 111 28.03 -11.38 -11.23
N ILE A 112 27.34 -10.24 -11.25
CA ILE A 112 26.13 -10.01 -10.47
C ILE A 112 24.93 -10.23 -11.39
N LEU A 113 24.25 -11.36 -11.25
CA LEU A 113 23.02 -11.64 -12.00
C LEU A 113 21.81 -11.12 -11.22
N SER A 114 21.16 -10.06 -11.73
CA SER A 114 19.98 -9.45 -11.11
C SER A 114 18.70 -9.81 -11.86
N PHE A 115 17.71 -10.36 -11.16
CA PHE A 115 16.38 -10.66 -11.68
C PHE A 115 15.39 -9.58 -11.24
N TRP A 116 14.98 -8.70 -12.16
CA TRP A 116 14.07 -7.58 -11.88
C TRP A 116 12.96 -7.48 -12.93
N ALA A 117 11.99 -6.59 -12.67
CA ALA A 117 10.93 -6.27 -13.61
C ALA A 117 10.53 -4.80 -13.50
N SER A 118 9.94 -4.23 -14.55
CA SER A 118 9.53 -2.80 -14.63
C SER A 118 8.52 -2.36 -13.58
N TRP A 119 7.81 -3.30 -12.97
CA TRP A 119 6.86 -3.08 -11.89
C TRP A 119 7.45 -3.36 -10.50
N CYS A 120 8.71 -3.78 -10.41
CA CYS A 120 9.39 -3.96 -9.12
C CYS A 120 9.95 -2.61 -8.62
N GLY A 121 9.16 -1.90 -7.82
CA GLY A 121 9.56 -0.60 -7.24
C GLY A 121 10.89 -0.63 -6.47
N PRO A 122 11.09 -1.55 -5.51
CA PRO A 122 12.36 -1.65 -4.80
C PRO A 122 13.54 -1.98 -5.71
N CYS A 123 13.39 -2.93 -6.65
CA CYS A 123 14.47 -3.32 -7.57
C CYS A 123 14.96 -2.13 -8.39
N LEU A 124 14.04 -1.32 -8.93
CA LEU A 124 14.37 -0.14 -9.72
C LEU A 124 15.20 0.89 -8.94
N THR A 125 15.02 0.96 -7.62
CA THR A 125 15.78 1.86 -6.75
C THR A 125 17.22 1.36 -6.54
N GLU A 126 17.47 0.06 -6.65
CA GLU A 126 18.79 -0.58 -6.48
C GLU A 126 19.62 -0.65 -7.77
N LEU A 127 18.98 -0.70 -8.95
CA LEU A 127 19.68 -0.77 -10.24
C LEU A 127 20.76 0.31 -10.45
N PRO A 128 20.55 1.60 -10.08
CA PRO A 128 21.57 2.63 -10.21
C PRO A 128 22.85 2.31 -9.41
N THR A 129 22.69 1.68 -8.24
CA THR A 129 23.81 1.28 -7.40
C THR A 129 24.64 0.19 -8.07
N PHE A 130 23.99 -0.80 -8.72
CA PHE A 130 24.73 -1.81 -9.48
C PHE A 130 25.50 -1.22 -10.66
N ALA A 131 24.90 -0.27 -11.38
CA ALA A 131 25.58 0.43 -12.48
C ALA A 131 26.82 1.21 -11.98
N GLU A 132 26.72 1.85 -10.81
CA GLU A 132 27.86 2.53 -10.19
C GLU A 132 28.95 1.53 -9.75
N MET A 133 28.57 0.41 -9.16
CA MET A 133 29.49 -0.65 -8.77
C MET A 133 30.23 -1.23 -9.96
N GLU A 134 29.54 -1.55 -11.06
CA GLU A 134 30.19 -2.02 -12.28
C GLU A 134 31.21 -0.98 -12.75
N LYS A 135 30.81 0.29 -12.87
CA LYS A 135 31.73 1.36 -13.29
C LYS A 135 32.99 1.43 -12.42
N LYS A 136 32.85 1.27 -11.11
CA LYS A 136 33.96 1.34 -10.14
C LYS A 136 34.87 0.11 -10.18
N PHE A 137 34.33 -1.08 -10.46
CA PHE A 137 35.06 -2.35 -10.36
C PHE A 137 35.25 -3.07 -11.70
N ARG A 138 34.87 -2.45 -12.82
CA ARG A 138 35.02 -3.01 -14.17
C ARG A 138 36.45 -3.45 -14.47
N GLU A 139 37.44 -2.65 -14.06
CA GLU A 139 38.87 -2.97 -14.25
C GLU A 139 39.33 -4.16 -13.39
N LYS A 140 38.61 -4.45 -12.31
CA LYS A 140 38.83 -5.64 -11.46
C LYS A 140 38.01 -6.85 -11.93
N GLY A 141 37.35 -6.75 -13.08
CA GLY A 141 36.57 -7.83 -13.67
C GLY A 141 35.15 -7.99 -13.12
N LEU A 142 34.55 -6.95 -12.53
CA LEU A 142 33.12 -6.99 -12.19
C LEU A 142 32.26 -6.73 -13.43
N LYS A 143 31.21 -7.54 -13.59
CA LYS A 143 30.14 -7.42 -14.58
C LYS A 143 28.79 -7.54 -13.88
N VAL A 144 27.82 -6.74 -14.32
CA VAL A 144 26.42 -6.77 -13.85
C VAL A 144 25.54 -7.07 -15.05
#